data_AF-A0A1B6CHC2-F1
#
_entry.id   AF-A0A1B6CHC2-F1
#
_cell.length_a   1.000
_cell.length_b   1.000
_cell.length_c   1.000
_cell.angle_alpha   90.00
_cell.angle_beta   90.00
_cell.angle_gamma   90.00
#
_symmetry.space_group_name_H-M   'P 1'
#
loop_
_entity.id
_entity.type
_entity.pdbx_description
1 polymer ?
#
loop_
_entity_poly.entity_id
_entity_poly.type
_entity_poly.pdbx_seq_one_letter_code
_entity_poly.pdbx_strand_id
1 'polypeptide(L)'
;MEGLRALLLGLFAIVIITNETTGFKVIWNVPTELCKVRHNMSFTYVVKEYGITMNDDDYFRGNEISLLYTPGLFPEIKGYKYDKSLKVPDVSKLTYINGGLPQDGKIMDHLDAFEIFINKTVPNPRNKGLIIIDMEHFGATWAQNFNDMEIYRIMSRKKVQDKNPTWTTAEVEKQA
;
A
#
# COMPACT_ATOMS: atom_id res chain seq x y z
N MET A 1 37.12 65.70 -24.76
CA MET A 1 36.19 65.52 -23.62
C MET A 1 35.10 64.59 -24.11
N GLU A 2 35.27 63.31 -23.84
CA GLU A 2 34.39 62.51 -22.96
C GLU A 2 33.06 62.19 -23.69
N GLY A 3 32.80 60.97 -24.17
CA GLY A 3 33.06 59.68 -23.53
C GLY A 3 31.74 59.08 -23.04
N LEU A 4 30.72 58.97 -23.90
CA LEU A 4 29.43 58.39 -23.52
C LEU A 4 29.51 56.86 -23.63
N ARG A 5 29.91 56.20 -22.54
CA ARG A 5 29.85 54.75 -22.40
C ARG A 5 28.43 54.34 -22.00
N ALA A 6 27.72 53.68 -22.90
CA ALA A 6 26.49 52.97 -22.59
C ALA A 6 26.82 51.77 -21.69
N LEU A 7 26.32 51.76 -20.45
CA LEU A 7 26.41 50.62 -19.54
C LEU A 7 25.21 49.70 -19.80
N LEU A 8 25.42 48.69 -20.66
CA LEU A 8 24.54 47.53 -20.75
C LEU A 8 24.78 46.64 -19.53
N LEU A 9 23.95 46.81 -18.50
CA LEU A 9 23.87 45.85 -17.39
C LEU A 9 23.11 44.62 -17.88
N GLY A 10 23.85 43.64 -18.40
CA GLY A 10 23.32 42.32 -18.69
C GLY A 10 22.93 41.63 -17.38
N LEU A 11 21.63 41.46 -17.14
CA LEU A 11 21.11 40.53 -16.13
C LEU A 11 21.45 39.11 -16.59
N PHE A 12 22.58 38.58 -16.12
CA PHE A 12 22.84 37.15 -16.18
C PHE A 12 21.91 36.47 -15.17
N ALA A 13 20.77 35.96 -15.65
CA ALA A 13 20.02 34.97 -14.92
C ALA A 13 20.88 33.70 -14.89
N ILE A 14 21.59 33.47 -13.78
CA ILE A 14 22.25 32.20 -13.52
C ILE A 14 21.11 31.20 -13.28
N VAL A 15 20.75 30.46 -14.32
CA VAL A 15 19.96 29.25 -14.18
C VAL A 15 20.89 28.22 -13.53
N ILE A 16 20.87 28.17 -12.20
CA ILE A 16 21.47 27.05 -11.49
C ILE A 16 20.58 25.85 -11.80
N ILE A 17 20.93 25.10 -12.84
CA ILE A 17 20.43 23.74 -13.01
C ILE A 17 21.09 22.97 -11.87
N THR A 18 20.40 22.89 -10.73
CA THR A 18 20.77 21.92 -9.71
C THR A 18 20.62 20.57 -10.40
N ASN A 19 21.74 19.92 -10.69
CA ASN A 19 21.74 18.51 -11.01
C ASN A 19 21.05 17.85 -9.82
N GLU A 20 19.78 17.44 -9.97
CA GLU A 20 19.19 16.49 -9.05
C GLU A 20 19.99 15.21 -9.23
N THR A 21 21.08 15.09 -8.47
CA THR A 21 21.68 13.79 -8.23
C THR A 21 20.58 12.96 -7.61
N THR A 22 20.04 11.99 -8.35
CA THR A 22 19.13 10.97 -7.83
C THR A 22 19.93 10.08 -6.88
N GLY A 23 20.25 10.62 -5.71
CA GLY A 23 20.92 9.91 -4.63
C GLY A 23 19.98 8.87 -4.02
N PHE A 24 20.55 7.95 -3.24
CA PHE A 24 19.76 6.98 -2.49
C PHE A 24 18.99 7.69 -1.37
N LYS A 25 17.65 7.65 -1.43
CA LYS A 25 16.76 8.29 -0.46
C LYS A 25 16.33 7.29 0.62
N VAL A 26 16.54 7.64 1.87
CA VAL A 26 15.98 6.92 3.03
C VAL A 26 14.77 7.71 3.52
N ILE A 27 13.61 7.05 3.67
CA ILE A 27 12.36 7.68 4.08
C ILE A 27 11.89 7.11 5.42
N TRP A 28 11.51 7.98 6.34
CA TRP A 28 11.00 7.65 7.66
C TRP A 28 9.51 7.25 7.58
N ASN A 29 9.21 5.96 7.79
CA ASN A 29 7.84 5.43 7.86
C ASN A 29 7.55 4.81 9.24
N VAL A 30 8.08 5.41 10.32
CA VAL A 30 7.80 5.00 11.70
C VAL A 30 6.72 5.91 12.26
N PRO A 31 5.68 5.41 12.96
CA PRO A 31 4.55 6.22 13.43
C PRO A 31 4.89 7.04 14.70
N THR A 32 5.95 7.84 14.64
CA THR A 32 6.46 8.66 15.75
C THR A 32 5.58 9.86 16.11
N GLU A 33 4.61 10.22 15.26
CA GLU A 33 3.53 11.15 15.63
C GLU A 33 2.85 10.78 16.97
N LEU A 34 2.72 9.47 17.26
CA LEU A 34 2.12 8.99 18.50
C LEU A 34 2.97 9.33 19.72
N CYS A 35 4.30 9.37 19.56
CA CYS A 35 5.23 9.77 20.62
C CYS A 35 5.13 11.27 20.92
N LYS A 36 4.96 12.10 19.89
CA LYS A 36 4.71 13.54 20.04
C LYS A 36 3.43 13.78 20.84
N VAL A 37 2.34 13.10 20.49
CA VAL A 37 1.03 13.23 21.16
C VAL A 37 1.04 12.69 22.59
N ARG A 38 1.64 11.52 22.82
CA ARG A 38 1.53 10.82 24.11
C ARG A 38 2.63 11.16 25.11
N HIS A 39 3.80 11.57 24.62
CA HIS A 39 5.00 11.72 25.44
C HIS A 39 5.74 13.05 25.20
N ASN A 40 5.20 13.94 24.35
CA ASN A 40 5.84 15.21 23.99
C ASN A 40 7.28 15.02 23.46
N MET A 41 7.51 13.93 22.74
CA MET A 41 8.80 13.58 22.14
C MET A 41 8.79 13.82 20.63
N SER A 42 9.77 14.56 20.13
CA SER A 42 9.93 14.83 18.69
C SER A 42 11.08 14.01 18.10
N PHE A 43 10.89 13.56 16.85
CA PHE A 43 11.92 12.85 16.08
C PHE A 43 12.45 13.67 14.90
N THR A 44 12.11 14.96 14.79
CA THR A 44 12.55 15.83 13.69
C THR A 44 14.07 15.97 13.55
N TYR A 45 14.85 15.64 14.59
CA TYR A 45 16.31 15.62 14.55
C TYR A 45 16.86 14.65 13.49
N VAL A 46 16.13 13.57 13.15
CA VAL A 46 16.60 12.57 12.18
C VAL A 46 16.84 13.14 10.77
N VAL A 47 16.11 14.20 10.42
CA VAL A 47 16.28 14.91 9.15
C VAL A 47 17.65 15.60 9.10
N LYS A 48 17.99 16.34 10.16
CA LYS A 48 19.22 17.14 10.22
C LYS A 48 20.46 16.28 10.50
N GLU A 49 20.34 15.28 11.38
CA GLU A 49 21.48 14.50 11.85
C GLU A 49 21.82 13.31 10.94
N TYR A 50 20.81 12.69 10.30
CA TYR A 50 21.00 11.49 9.50
C TYR A 50 20.62 11.66 8.02
N GLY A 51 20.08 12.82 7.62
CA GLY A 51 19.63 13.04 6.24
C GLY A 51 18.44 12.16 5.84
N ILE A 52 17.71 11.61 6.80
CA ILE A 52 16.50 10.81 6.54
C ILE A 52 15.37 11.74 6.14
N THR A 53 14.69 11.44 5.03
CA THR A 53 13.51 12.19 4.61
C THR A 53 12.31 11.83 5.48
N MET A 54 11.56 12.82 5.94
CA MET A 54 10.42 12.65 6.84
C MET A 54 9.26 13.50 6.33
N ASN A 55 8.02 13.03 6.55
CA ASN A 55 6.84 13.87 6.35
C ASN A 55 6.90 15.13 7.22
N ASP A 56 6.22 16.18 6.76
CA ASP A 56 6.03 17.39 7.54
C ASP A 56 5.45 17.07 8.92
N ASP A 57 5.97 17.77 9.95
CA ASP A 57 5.53 17.65 11.34
C ASP A 57 5.60 16.24 11.97
N ASP A 58 6.33 15.30 11.36
CA ASP A 58 6.43 13.88 11.77
C ASP A 58 5.09 13.13 11.62
N TYR A 59 4.20 13.57 10.71
CA TYR A 59 2.95 12.86 10.44
C TYR A 59 3.22 11.49 9.79
N PHE A 60 2.44 10.47 10.17
CA PHE A 60 2.60 9.13 9.60
C PHE A 60 2.20 9.07 8.11
N ARG A 61 1.30 9.95 7.67
CA ARG A 61 0.90 10.10 6.27
C ARG A 61 1.05 11.56 5.87
N GLY A 62 1.83 11.82 4.81
CA GLY A 62 2.14 13.18 4.42
C GLY A 62 2.68 13.34 3.01
N ASN A 63 3.49 14.37 2.85
CA ASN A 63 4.08 14.84 1.60
C ASN A 63 5.20 13.94 1.05
N GLU A 64 5.84 13.15 1.90
CA GLU A 64 6.97 12.27 1.52
C GLU A 64 6.56 10.80 1.38
N ILE A 65 5.75 10.30 2.32
CA ILE A 65 5.26 8.92 2.33
C ILE A 65 3.88 8.80 2.97
N SER A 66 3.07 7.88 2.46
CA SER A 66 1.78 7.49 3.03
C SER A 66 1.57 5.98 2.90
N LEU A 67 1.56 5.27 4.03
CA LEU A 67 1.23 3.84 4.09
C LEU A 67 -0.28 3.64 4.32
N LEU A 68 -0.92 2.92 3.42
CA LEU A 68 -2.35 2.66 3.39
C LEU A 68 -2.61 1.19 3.71
N TYR A 69 -3.04 0.90 4.94
CA TYR A 69 -3.42 -0.45 5.36
C TYR A 69 -4.79 -0.81 4.78
N THR A 70 -4.85 -1.86 3.96
CA THR A 70 -6.03 -2.36 3.25
C THR A 70 -7.02 -1.25 2.84
N PRO A 71 -6.64 -0.36 1.91
CA PRO A 71 -7.54 0.66 1.42
C PRO A 71 -8.68 0.04 0.60
N GLY A 72 -9.87 0.65 0.67
CA GLY A 72 -11.06 0.17 -0.05
C GLY A 72 -11.68 -1.09 0.56
N LEU A 73 -12.30 -1.91 -0.30
CA LEU A 73 -13.02 -3.11 0.14
C LEU A 73 -12.51 -4.36 -0.61
N PHE A 74 -11.25 -4.74 -0.37
CA PHE A 74 -10.69 -5.95 -0.95
C PHE A 74 -11.48 -7.21 -0.55
N PRO A 75 -11.58 -8.23 -1.42
CA PRO A 75 -12.13 -9.53 -1.05
C PRO A 75 -11.32 -10.18 0.08
N GLU A 76 -11.99 -10.53 1.17
CA GLU A 76 -11.33 -11.07 2.36
C GLU A 76 -12.12 -12.24 2.97
N ILE A 77 -11.42 -13.31 3.35
CA ILE A 77 -11.99 -14.41 4.13
C ILE A 77 -11.40 -14.36 5.54
N LYS A 78 -12.25 -14.12 6.55
CA LYS A 78 -11.87 -14.12 7.97
C LYS A 78 -12.29 -15.41 8.67
N GLY A 79 -11.64 -15.70 9.78
CA GLY A 79 -11.99 -16.81 10.68
C GLY A 79 -11.28 -18.12 10.38
N TYR A 80 -10.42 -18.14 9.36
CA TYR A 80 -9.49 -19.23 9.11
C TYR A 80 -8.18 -19.04 9.88
N LYS A 81 -7.64 -20.14 10.40
CA LYS A 81 -6.29 -20.19 10.95
C LYS A 81 -5.63 -21.47 10.48
N TYR A 82 -4.47 -21.33 9.86
CA TYR A 82 -3.68 -22.45 9.42
C TYR A 82 -3.13 -23.23 10.62
N ASP A 83 -3.36 -24.53 10.62
CA ASP A 83 -2.83 -25.45 11.61
C ASP A 83 -2.34 -26.72 10.93
N LYS A 84 -1.01 -26.83 10.85
CA LYS A 84 -0.31 -27.99 10.27
C LYS A 84 -0.61 -29.31 10.98
N SER A 85 -1.14 -29.29 12.20
CA SER A 85 -1.51 -30.51 12.94
C SER A 85 -2.86 -31.07 12.54
N LEU A 86 -3.71 -30.27 11.88
CA LEU A 86 -5.01 -30.70 11.40
C LEU A 86 -4.87 -31.46 10.09
N LYS A 87 -5.53 -32.62 10.00
CA LYS A 87 -5.65 -33.38 8.74
C LYS A 87 -6.61 -32.73 7.75
N VAL A 88 -7.59 -31.99 8.27
CA VAL A 88 -8.62 -31.29 7.49
C VAL A 88 -8.70 -29.85 8.02
N PRO A 89 -8.58 -28.84 7.16
CA PRO A 89 -8.71 -27.45 7.56
C PRO A 89 -10.10 -27.15 8.15
N ASP A 90 -10.18 -26.44 9.28
CA ASP A 90 -11.45 -25.97 9.82
C ASP A 90 -11.93 -24.75 9.02
N VAL A 91 -13.02 -24.94 8.28
CA VAL A 91 -13.69 -23.93 7.45
C VAL A 91 -15.11 -23.65 7.92
N SER A 92 -15.45 -24.03 9.16
CA SER A 92 -16.82 -23.95 9.68
C SER A 92 -17.25 -22.53 10.06
N LYS A 93 -16.31 -21.64 10.36
CA LYS A 93 -16.58 -20.27 10.85
C LYS A 93 -15.89 -19.22 10.00
N LEU A 94 -16.27 -19.16 8.72
CA LEU A 94 -15.73 -18.18 7.79
C LEU A 94 -16.68 -16.98 7.63
N THR A 95 -16.10 -15.79 7.61
CA THR A 95 -16.79 -14.56 7.24
C THR A 95 -16.22 -14.05 5.92
N TYR A 96 -17.10 -13.78 4.95
CA TYR A 96 -16.73 -13.33 3.62
C TYR A 96 -17.00 -11.84 3.48
N ILE A 97 -15.96 -11.06 3.19
CA ILE A 97 -16.05 -9.63 2.92
C ILE A 97 -15.85 -9.44 1.42
N ASN A 98 -16.76 -8.68 0.79
CA ASN A 98 -16.79 -8.45 -0.66
C ASN A 98 -16.57 -9.74 -1.47
N GLY A 99 -17.41 -10.76 -1.24
CA GLY A 99 -17.31 -12.05 -1.92
C GLY A 99 -16.20 -12.98 -1.40
N GLY A 100 -15.26 -12.47 -0.61
CA GLY A 100 -14.16 -13.20 0.01
C GLY A 100 -13.05 -13.60 -0.95
N LEU A 101 -13.40 -14.18 -2.11
CA LEU A 101 -12.46 -14.53 -3.17
C LEU A 101 -12.37 -13.41 -4.22
N PRO A 102 -11.19 -13.14 -4.81
CA PRO A 102 -11.03 -12.14 -5.88
C PRO A 102 -12.01 -12.29 -7.04
N GLN A 103 -12.23 -13.53 -7.50
CA GLN A 103 -13.14 -13.85 -8.60
C GLN A 103 -14.64 -13.68 -8.27
N ASP A 104 -14.97 -13.52 -6.99
CA ASP A 104 -16.33 -13.24 -6.50
C ASP A 104 -16.49 -11.80 -5.99
N GLY A 105 -15.41 -11.03 -5.99
CA GLY A 105 -15.39 -9.65 -5.51
C GLY A 105 -16.13 -8.70 -6.44
N LYS A 106 -16.87 -7.77 -5.83
CA LYS A 106 -17.46 -6.66 -6.56
C LYS A 106 -16.43 -5.55 -6.67
N ILE A 107 -15.92 -5.37 -7.88
CA ILE A 107 -14.89 -4.36 -8.16
C ILE A 107 -15.39 -2.93 -7.92
N MET A 108 -16.66 -2.64 -8.24
CA MET A 108 -17.21 -1.29 -8.04
C MET A 108 -17.30 -0.93 -6.56
N ASP A 109 -17.83 -1.83 -5.73
CA ASP A 109 -17.88 -1.63 -4.27
C ASP A 109 -16.47 -1.40 -3.68
N HIS A 110 -15.45 -2.09 -4.20
CA HIS A 110 -14.06 -1.86 -3.81
C HIS A 110 -13.57 -0.47 -4.22
N LEU A 111 -13.78 -0.07 -5.48
CA LEU A 111 -13.30 1.20 -6.02
C LEU A 111 -13.98 2.39 -5.33
N ASP A 112 -15.28 2.33 -5.09
CA ASP A 112 -16.03 3.38 -4.37
C ASP A 112 -15.48 3.56 -2.94
N ALA A 113 -15.26 2.44 -2.23
CA ALA A 113 -14.65 2.47 -0.90
C ALA A 113 -13.20 2.95 -0.94
N PHE A 114 -12.44 2.59 -1.98
CA PHE A 114 -11.05 2.99 -2.16
C PHE A 114 -10.94 4.50 -2.41
N GLU A 115 -11.81 5.06 -3.26
CA GLU A 115 -11.87 6.50 -3.51
C GLU A 115 -12.17 7.28 -2.21
N ILE A 116 -13.17 6.85 -1.43
CA ILE A 116 -13.48 7.46 -0.13
C ILE A 116 -12.25 7.39 0.81
N PHE A 117 -11.56 6.25 0.83
CA PHE A 117 -10.37 6.06 1.66
C PHE A 117 -9.24 7.00 1.23
N ILE A 118 -8.93 7.09 -0.06
CA ILE A 118 -7.88 7.94 -0.60
C ILE A 118 -8.19 9.42 -0.36
N ASN A 119 -9.41 9.87 -0.65
CA ASN A 119 -9.81 11.27 -0.44
C ASN A 119 -9.66 11.69 1.03
N LYS A 120 -9.83 10.76 1.97
CA LYS A 120 -9.63 10.99 3.40
C LYS A 120 -8.16 10.96 3.82
N THR A 121 -7.36 10.04 3.26
CA THR A 121 -6.02 9.71 3.78
C THR A 121 -4.89 10.41 3.03
N VAL A 122 -5.10 10.74 1.75
CA VAL A 122 -4.17 11.47 0.89
C VAL A 122 -4.94 12.62 0.21
N PRO A 123 -5.35 13.66 0.96
CA PRO A 123 -6.28 14.67 0.46
C PRO A 123 -5.69 15.62 -0.58
N ASN A 124 -4.36 15.67 -0.72
CA ASN A 124 -3.71 16.50 -1.74
C ASN A 124 -3.67 15.73 -3.08
N PRO A 125 -4.46 16.11 -4.10
CA PRO A 125 -4.45 15.43 -5.40
C PRO A 125 -3.15 15.66 -6.18
N ARG A 126 -2.29 16.59 -5.73
CA ARG A 126 -0.95 16.85 -6.29
C ARG A 126 0.17 16.27 -5.42
N ASN A 127 -0.13 15.31 -4.55
CA ASN A 127 0.90 14.62 -3.77
C ASN A 127 1.91 13.94 -4.72
N LYS A 128 3.21 14.15 -4.45
CA LYS A 128 4.32 13.56 -5.20
C LYS A 128 5.14 12.56 -4.38
N GLY A 129 4.77 12.36 -3.12
CA GLY A 129 5.38 11.39 -2.22
C GLY A 129 4.99 9.95 -2.54
N LEU A 130 5.63 9.01 -1.86
CA LEU A 130 5.39 7.59 -2.04
C LEU A 130 4.07 7.17 -1.38
N ILE A 131 3.14 6.62 -2.15
CA ILE A 131 1.91 6.02 -1.63
C ILE A 131 2.07 4.50 -1.68
N ILE A 132 2.04 3.86 -0.51
CA ILE A 132 2.19 2.41 -0.37
C ILE A 132 0.83 1.82 -0.04
N ILE A 133 0.35 0.91 -0.88
CA ILE A 133 -0.84 0.10 -0.59
C ILE A 133 -0.37 -1.19 0.06
N ASP A 134 -0.77 -1.38 1.31
CA ASP A 134 -0.47 -2.55 2.10
C ASP A 134 -1.71 -3.45 2.14
N MET A 135 -1.78 -4.38 1.18
CA MET A 135 -2.85 -5.38 1.06
C MET A 135 -2.21 -6.77 1.11
N GLU A 136 -2.46 -7.49 2.20
CA GLU A 136 -1.83 -8.79 2.48
C GLU A 136 -2.84 -9.94 2.65
N HIS A 137 -4.09 -9.75 2.21
CA HIS A 137 -5.14 -10.76 2.44
C HIS A 137 -4.89 -12.06 1.67
N PHE A 138 -4.40 -11.95 0.44
CA PHE A 138 -4.09 -13.09 -0.42
C PHE A 138 -2.84 -12.81 -1.27
N GLY A 139 -2.16 -13.88 -1.67
CA GLY A 139 -0.95 -13.81 -2.49
C GLY A 139 -1.26 -13.37 -3.92
N ALA A 140 -0.36 -12.60 -4.52
CA ALA A 140 -0.47 -12.15 -5.91
C ALA A 140 -0.49 -13.30 -6.92
N THR A 141 0.02 -14.47 -6.55
CA THR A 141 -0.01 -15.70 -7.34
C THR A 141 -0.63 -16.84 -6.55
N TRP A 142 -1.19 -17.83 -7.26
CA TRP A 142 -1.76 -19.03 -6.64
C TRP A 142 -0.82 -19.68 -5.62
N ALA A 143 0.45 -19.87 -5.97
CA ALA A 143 1.45 -20.53 -5.13
C ALA A 143 1.81 -19.76 -3.85
N GLN A 144 1.60 -18.44 -3.81
CA GLN A 144 1.87 -17.61 -2.64
C GLN A 144 0.76 -17.68 -1.58
N ASN A 145 -0.35 -18.34 -1.86
CA ASN A 145 -1.46 -18.52 -0.91
C ASN A 145 -1.18 -19.71 0.04
N PHE A 146 -0.17 -19.57 0.88
CA PHE A 146 0.22 -20.52 1.92
C PHE A 146 -0.13 -20.03 3.33
N ASN A 147 0.01 -20.88 4.34
CA ASN A 147 -0.37 -20.60 5.73
C ASN A 147 -1.83 -20.09 5.80
N ASP A 148 -2.09 -18.99 6.51
CA ASP A 148 -3.44 -18.45 6.66
C ASP A 148 -4.10 -18.03 5.33
N MET A 149 -3.30 -17.78 4.27
CA MET A 149 -3.82 -17.52 2.92
C MET A 149 -4.23 -18.81 2.17
N GLU A 150 -3.93 -20.00 2.70
CA GLU A 150 -4.34 -21.27 2.07
C GLU A 150 -5.87 -21.36 1.89
N ILE A 151 -6.62 -20.66 2.74
CA ILE A 151 -8.07 -20.59 2.64
C ILE A 151 -8.56 -20.14 1.26
N TYR A 152 -7.83 -19.25 0.58
CA TYR A 152 -8.19 -18.78 -0.76
C TYR A 152 -8.12 -19.92 -1.78
N ARG A 153 -7.13 -20.82 -1.67
CA ARG A 153 -7.03 -22.01 -2.52
C ARG A 153 -8.09 -23.05 -2.17
N ILE A 154 -8.33 -23.28 -0.88
CA ILE A 154 -9.36 -24.22 -0.41
C ILE A 154 -10.74 -23.80 -0.93
N MET A 155 -11.11 -22.54 -0.74
CA MET A 155 -12.43 -22.05 -1.11
C MET A 155 -12.60 -21.90 -2.63
N SER A 156 -11.55 -21.53 -3.37
CA SER A 156 -11.60 -21.50 -4.84
C SER A 156 -11.82 -22.90 -5.42
N ARG A 157 -11.09 -23.92 -4.93
CA ARG A 157 -11.29 -25.32 -5.35
C ARG A 157 -12.65 -25.86 -4.97
N LYS A 158 -13.09 -25.60 -3.75
CA LYS A 158 -14.45 -25.98 -3.30
C LYS A 158 -15.51 -25.41 -4.24
N LYS A 159 -15.42 -24.13 -4.58
CA LYS A 159 -16.36 -23.47 -5.50
C LYS A 159 -16.38 -24.14 -6.88
N VAL A 160 -15.22 -24.46 -7.44
CA VAL A 160 -15.12 -25.12 -8.74
C VAL A 160 -15.69 -26.54 -8.68
N GLN A 161 -15.36 -27.30 -7.64
CA GLN A 161 -15.87 -28.66 -7.43
C GLN A 161 -17.39 -28.68 -7.23
N ASP A 162 -17.94 -27.76 -6.43
CA ASP A 162 -19.39 -27.67 -6.18
C ASP A 162 -20.17 -27.40 -7.49
N LYS A 163 -19.58 -26.63 -8.41
CA LYS A 163 -20.16 -26.38 -9.75
C LYS A 163 -19.94 -27.52 -10.74
N ASN A 164 -18.90 -28.34 -10.55
CA ASN A 164 -18.51 -29.41 -11.46
C ASN A 164 -18.27 -30.72 -10.67
N PRO A 165 -19.33 -31.40 -10.18
CA PRO A 165 -19.17 -32.51 -9.25
C PRO A 165 -18.43 -33.73 -9.81
N THR A 166 -18.37 -33.86 -11.13
CA THR A 166 -17.71 -34.98 -11.84
C THR A 166 -16.27 -34.69 -12.25
N TRP A 167 -15.80 -33.46 -12.11
CA TRP A 167 -14.43 -33.09 -12.48
C TRP A 167 -13.42 -33.75 -11.54
N THR A 168 -12.30 -34.14 -12.13
CA THR A 168 -11.14 -34.65 -11.41
C THR A 168 -10.46 -33.54 -10.61
N THR A 169 -9.67 -33.93 -9.61
CA THR A 169 -8.89 -32.96 -8.81
C THR A 169 -7.96 -32.11 -9.66
N ALA A 170 -7.40 -32.65 -10.75
CA ALA A 170 -6.52 -31.92 -11.65
C ALA A 170 -7.27 -30.84 -12.45
N GLU A 171 -8.49 -31.14 -12.91
CA GLU A 171 -9.35 -30.16 -13.59
C GLU A 171 -9.79 -29.05 -12.64
N VAL A 172 -10.16 -29.42 -11.40
CA VAL A 172 -10.52 -28.45 -10.35
C VAL A 172 -9.34 -27.55 -10.01
N GLU A 173 -8.14 -28.10 -9.78
CA GLU A 173 -6.94 -27.33 -9.45
C GLU A 173 -6.53 -26.39 -10.59
N LYS A 174 -6.68 -26.83 -11.85
CA LYS A 174 -6.36 -25.99 -13.01
C LYS A 174 -7.31 -24.80 -13.17
N GLN A 175 -8.57 -24.96 -12.77
CA GLN A 175 -9.62 -23.95 -12.96
C GLN A 175 -9.82 -23.03 -11.75
N ALA A 176 -9.51 -23.51 -10.55
CA ALA A 176 -9.58 -22.76 -9.31
C ALA A 176 -8.60 -21.58 -9.30
#